data_AF-A0A9J6EHS3-F1
#
_entry.id   AF-A0A9J6EHS3-F1
#
_cell.length_a   1.000
_cell.length_b   1.000
_cell.length_c   1.000
_cell.angle_alpha   90.00
_cell.angle_beta   90.00
_cell.angle_gamma   90.00
#
_symmetry.space_group_name_H-M   'P 1'
#
loop_
_entity.id
_entity.type
_entity.pdbx_description
1 polymer ?
#
loop_
_entity_poly.entity_id
_entity_poly.type
_entity_poly.pdbx_seq_one_letter_code
_entity_poly.pdbx_strand_id
1 'polypeptide(L)'
;MVSSILRAPQLGVIALTATVAGGAIAAASYVWLKRKVAASNFVPVAYLVNITIYPIKSLPGVEVPYADCTVAGPVYKGLKDRQMLLVKEDYFVSMREEPCLGTINVAFDEDKLTLTLTANGYPPLSILVHTEVLTLKQAASPALELRDIWTSGATRGTKEKTYFSHL
;
A
#
# COMPACT_ATOMS: atom_id res chain seq x y z
N MET A 1 76.25 32.74 27.37
CA MET A 1 75.50 33.39 26.28
C MET A 1 75.03 32.27 25.35
N VAL A 2 73.71 31.98 25.27
CA VAL A 2 72.74 32.57 24.30
C VAL A 2 73.08 32.10 22.87
N SER A 3 72.20 31.45 22.07
CA SER A 3 70.72 31.39 22.08
C SER A 3 70.10 30.05 21.64
N SER A 4 68.93 29.75 22.23
CA SER A 4 67.72 29.09 21.67
C SER A 4 67.69 28.79 20.16
N ILE A 5 67.42 27.55 19.73
CA ILE A 5 66.07 26.97 19.53
C ILE A 5 65.18 27.83 18.61
N LEU A 6 65.09 27.49 17.31
CA LEU A 6 64.04 27.96 16.39
C LEU A 6 64.07 27.17 15.05
N ARG A 7 63.37 26.03 14.94
CA ARG A 7 63.13 25.36 13.63
C ARG A 7 61.87 24.48 13.60
N ALA A 8 60.72 25.03 14.00
CA ALA A 8 59.46 24.28 14.10
C ALA A 8 58.14 24.91 13.54
N PRO A 9 58.09 26.09 12.86
CA PRO A 9 56.80 26.68 12.47
C PRO A 9 56.14 26.03 11.23
N GLN A 10 56.90 25.29 10.41
CA GLN A 10 56.51 24.96 9.04
C GLN A 10 55.76 23.63 8.86
N LEU A 11 55.80 22.71 9.82
CA LEU A 11 55.07 21.43 9.72
C LEU A 11 53.58 21.55 10.11
N GLY A 12 53.27 22.34 11.15
CA GLY A 12 51.89 22.52 11.61
C GLY A 12 50.99 23.25 10.60
N VAL A 13 51.55 24.21 9.86
CA VAL A 13 50.83 24.96 8.82
C VAL A 13 50.43 24.05 7.65
N ILE A 14 51.33 23.17 7.19
CA ILE A 14 51.07 22.24 6.09
C ILE A 14 49.97 21.21 6.46
N ALA A 15 49.98 20.72 7.71
CA ALA A 15 48.96 19.78 8.18
C ALA A 15 47.54 20.40 8.23
N LEU A 16 47.44 21.68 8.61
CA LEU A 16 46.17 22.41 8.64
C LEU A 16 45.63 22.73 7.24
N THR A 17 46.50 23.11 6.28
CA THR A 17 46.04 23.36 4.90
C THR A 17 45.56 22.10 4.20
N ALA A 18 46.21 20.95 4.45
CA ALA A 18 45.81 19.66 3.87
C ALA A 18 44.43 19.19 4.35
N THR A 19 44.09 19.38 5.64
CA THR A 19 42.78 19.00 6.19
C THR A 19 41.66 19.92 5.71
N VAL A 20 41.89 21.24 5.62
CA VAL A 20 40.90 22.18 5.05
C VAL A 20 40.67 21.92 3.57
N ALA A 21 41.73 21.67 2.78
CA ALA A 21 41.61 21.33 1.36
C ALA A 21 40.84 20.01 1.16
N GLY A 22 41.17 18.96 1.91
CA GLY A 22 40.46 17.68 1.85
C GLY A 22 38.98 17.79 2.21
N GLY A 23 38.65 18.54 3.27
CA GLY A 23 37.26 18.80 3.67
C GLY A 23 36.47 19.59 2.62
N ALA A 24 37.07 20.61 2.01
CA ALA A 24 36.45 21.39 0.94
C ALA A 24 36.18 20.54 -0.32
N ILE A 25 37.14 19.69 -0.72
CA ILE A 25 36.98 18.78 -1.86
C ILE A 25 35.89 17.73 -1.61
N ALA A 26 35.84 17.15 -0.40
CA ALA A 26 34.81 16.19 -0.01
C ALA A 26 33.41 16.83 0.02
N ALA A 27 33.28 18.05 0.58
CA ALA A 27 32.01 18.78 0.58
C ALA A 27 31.56 19.14 -0.84
N ALA A 28 32.48 19.62 -1.69
CA ALA A 28 32.20 19.96 -3.08
C ALA A 28 31.77 18.73 -3.90
N SER A 29 32.43 17.58 -3.72
CA SER A 29 32.07 16.34 -4.43
C SER A 29 30.72 15.81 -3.98
N TYR A 30 30.40 15.85 -2.68
CA TYR A 30 29.08 15.47 -2.15
C TYR A 30 27.96 16.38 -2.68
N VAL A 31 28.18 17.70 -2.72
CA VAL A 31 27.22 18.66 -3.31
C VAL A 31 27.07 18.41 -4.81
N TRP A 32 28.15 18.13 -5.55
CA TRP A 32 28.09 17.82 -6.97
C TRP A 32 27.33 16.51 -7.25
N LEU A 33 27.58 15.46 -6.47
CA LEU A 33 26.83 14.19 -6.54
C LEU A 33 25.33 14.40 -6.24
N LYS A 34 24.98 15.13 -5.17
CA LYS A 34 23.58 15.48 -4.89
C LYS A 34 22.93 16.26 -6.03
N ARG A 35 23.63 17.25 -6.59
CA ARG A 35 23.14 18.03 -7.74
C ARG A 35 23.02 17.17 -9.00
N LYS A 36 23.90 16.21 -9.24
CA LYS A 36 23.84 15.31 -10.39
C LYS A 36 22.71 14.28 -10.28
N VAL A 37 22.43 13.78 -9.08
CA VAL A 37 21.25 12.94 -8.80
C VAL A 37 19.97 13.77 -8.94
N ALA A 38 19.92 15.00 -8.44
CA ALA A 38 18.78 15.89 -8.63
C ALA A 38 18.60 16.39 -10.08
N ALA A 39 19.67 16.40 -10.88
CA ALA A 39 19.67 16.75 -12.30
C ALA A 39 19.44 15.55 -13.23
N SER A 40 18.95 14.42 -12.72
CA SER A 40 18.31 13.42 -13.56
C SER A 40 17.10 14.08 -14.24
N ASN A 41 17.12 14.13 -15.57
CA ASN A 41 16.09 14.78 -16.38
C ASN A 41 14.78 13.95 -16.37
N PHE A 42 14.04 14.04 -15.27
CA PHE A 42 12.68 13.51 -15.18
C PHE A 42 11.75 14.38 -16.02
N VAL A 43 11.40 13.91 -17.21
CA VAL A 43 10.35 14.50 -18.03
C VAL A 43 9.01 14.08 -17.44
N PRO A 44 8.10 15.01 -17.07
CA PRO A 44 6.76 14.65 -16.63
C PRO A 44 5.98 14.05 -17.81
N VAL A 45 5.60 12.77 -17.70
CA VAL A 45 4.91 12.02 -18.77
C VAL A 45 3.39 12.00 -18.65
N ALA A 46 2.86 12.17 -17.43
CA ALA A 46 1.43 12.11 -17.14
C ALA A 46 1.11 12.81 -15.81
N TYR A 47 -0.18 13.12 -15.62
CA TYR A 47 -0.74 13.56 -14.35
C TYR A 47 -1.76 12.53 -13.88
N LEU A 48 -1.84 12.31 -12.57
CA LEU A 48 -2.80 11.40 -11.98
C LEU A 48 -4.17 12.09 -11.87
N VAL A 49 -5.20 11.52 -12.49
CA VAL A 49 -6.56 12.07 -12.50
C VAL A 49 -7.41 11.51 -11.35
N ASN A 50 -7.30 10.21 -11.09
CA ASN A 50 -8.06 9.51 -10.04
C ASN A 50 -7.26 8.30 -9.54
N ILE A 51 -7.52 7.87 -8.30
CA ILE A 51 -7.00 6.63 -7.72
C ILE A 51 -8.20 5.75 -7.35
N THR A 52 -8.23 4.52 -7.86
CA THR A 52 -9.29 3.56 -7.54
C THR A 52 -8.68 2.33 -6.89
N ILE A 53 -9.17 1.95 -5.71
CA ILE A 53 -8.74 0.76 -4.97
C ILE A 53 -9.83 -0.31 -5.08
N TYR A 54 -9.45 -1.57 -5.30
CA TYR A 54 -10.39 -2.69 -5.47
C TYR A 54 -10.28 -3.64 -4.26
N PRO A 55 -10.90 -3.34 -3.11
CA PRO A 55 -10.69 -4.09 -1.88
C PRO A 55 -11.20 -5.55 -1.96
N ILE A 56 -12.26 -5.78 -2.73
CA ILE A 56 -12.81 -7.11 -2.99
C ILE A 56 -12.58 -7.42 -4.47
N LYS A 57 -11.93 -8.55 -4.74
CA LYS A 57 -11.70 -9.05 -6.10
C LYS A 57 -13.03 -9.18 -6.86
N SER A 58 -13.07 -8.67 -8.09
CA SER A 58 -14.20 -8.75 -9.02
C SER A 58 -15.46 -7.95 -8.64
N LEU A 59 -15.41 -7.11 -7.61
CA LEU A 59 -16.38 -6.02 -7.41
C LEU A 59 -15.83 -4.69 -7.98
N PRO A 60 -16.70 -3.69 -8.20
CA PRO A 60 -16.28 -2.31 -8.47
C PRO A 60 -15.34 -1.75 -7.40
N GLY A 61 -14.46 -0.85 -7.82
CA GLY A 61 -13.49 -0.20 -6.94
C GLY A 61 -14.03 1.08 -6.32
N VAL A 62 -13.41 1.49 -5.22
CA VAL A 62 -13.70 2.74 -4.52
C VAL A 62 -12.70 3.79 -4.97
N GLU A 63 -13.18 4.95 -5.40
CA GLU A 63 -12.34 6.11 -5.70
C GLU A 63 -11.84 6.77 -4.40
N VAL A 64 -10.55 7.07 -4.33
CA VAL A 64 -9.90 7.60 -3.12
C VAL A 64 -9.02 8.82 -3.45
N PRO A 65 -8.96 9.84 -2.56
CA PRO A 65 -8.22 11.07 -2.83
C PRO A 65 -6.69 10.90 -2.76
N TYR A 66 -6.20 9.89 -2.06
CA TYR A 66 -4.79 9.53 -1.96
C TYR A 66 -4.65 8.02 -1.71
N ALA A 67 -3.45 7.47 -1.90
CA ALA A 67 -3.14 6.10 -1.49
C ALA A 67 -1.66 5.99 -1.09
N ASP A 68 -1.40 5.27 -0.01
CA ASP A 68 -0.06 4.94 0.47
C ASP A 68 0.48 3.75 -0.32
N CYS A 69 1.58 3.97 -1.06
CA CYS A 69 2.22 2.92 -1.85
C CYS A 69 3.05 1.99 -0.95
N THR A 70 2.53 0.79 -0.68
CA THR A 70 3.27 -0.26 0.04
C THR A 70 3.79 -1.33 -0.93
N VAL A 71 4.70 -2.21 -0.46
CA VAL A 71 5.20 -3.36 -1.24
C VAL A 71 4.05 -4.30 -1.66
N ALA A 72 2.98 -4.34 -0.88
CA ALA A 72 1.78 -5.14 -1.14
C ALA A 72 0.87 -4.56 -2.24
N GLY A 73 0.99 -3.26 -2.52
CA GLY A 73 0.03 -2.48 -3.31
C GLY A 73 -0.39 -1.18 -2.61
N PRO A 74 -1.31 -0.41 -3.21
CA PRO A 74 -1.84 0.81 -2.61
C PRO A 74 -2.74 0.48 -1.39
N VAL A 75 -2.65 1.33 -0.37
CA VAL A 75 -3.44 1.24 0.86
C VAL A 75 -4.05 2.61 1.16
N TYR A 76 -5.31 2.64 1.60
CA TYR A 76 -6.01 3.86 1.99
C TYR A 76 -6.68 3.68 3.35
N LYS A 77 -6.19 4.35 4.41
CA LYS A 77 -6.78 4.30 5.76
C LYS A 77 -7.05 2.87 6.27
N GLY A 78 -6.24 1.88 5.89
CA GLY A 78 -6.41 0.46 6.23
C GLY A 78 -7.08 -0.39 5.14
N LEU A 79 -7.78 0.22 4.18
CA LEU A 79 -8.30 -0.44 2.98
C LEU A 79 -7.14 -0.80 2.04
N LYS A 80 -6.84 -2.10 1.88
CA LYS A 80 -5.77 -2.56 0.97
C LYS A 80 -6.36 -3.01 -0.38
N ASP A 81 -5.63 -2.80 -1.47
CA ASP A 81 -6.02 -3.39 -2.76
C ASP A 81 -6.07 -4.93 -2.69
N ARG A 82 -7.18 -5.50 -3.18
CA ARG A 82 -7.44 -6.94 -3.29
C ARG A 82 -7.19 -7.73 -1.99
N GLN A 83 -7.60 -7.17 -0.85
CA GLN A 83 -7.53 -7.88 0.44
C GLN A 83 -8.46 -9.10 0.50
N MET A 84 -9.64 -9.02 -0.12
CA MET A 84 -10.67 -10.06 -0.11
C MET A 84 -10.90 -10.66 -1.51
N LEU A 85 -11.37 -11.91 -1.56
CA LEU A 85 -12.03 -12.48 -2.73
C LEU A 85 -13.39 -13.10 -2.39
N LEU A 86 -14.21 -13.25 -3.44
CA LEU A 86 -15.45 -14.03 -3.41
C LEU A 86 -15.14 -15.49 -3.73
N VAL A 87 -15.54 -16.41 -2.85
CA VAL A 87 -15.39 -17.86 -3.01
C VAL A 87 -16.75 -18.54 -2.96
N LYS A 88 -17.03 -19.36 -3.97
CA LYS A 88 -18.17 -20.28 -4.03
C LYS A 88 -17.60 -21.70 -3.91
N GLU A 89 -17.87 -22.34 -2.77
CA GLU A 89 -17.33 -23.66 -2.41
C GLU A 89 -15.79 -23.64 -2.38
N ASP A 90 -15.14 -24.20 -3.40
CA ASP A 90 -13.67 -24.22 -3.57
C ASP A 90 -13.17 -23.35 -4.75
N TYR A 91 -14.09 -22.68 -5.48
CA TYR A 91 -13.76 -21.87 -6.65
C TYR A 91 -13.84 -20.37 -6.33
N PHE A 92 -12.87 -19.59 -6.81
CA PHE A 92 -12.98 -18.14 -6.79
C PHE A 92 -13.99 -17.71 -7.85
N VAL A 93 -14.94 -16.85 -7.50
CA VAL A 93 -15.88 -16.29 -8.48
C VAL A 93 -15.31 -14.99 -9.04
N SER A 94 -15.32 -14.87 -10.36
CA SER A 94 -14.85 -13.69 -11.08
C SER A 94 -15.94 -13.08 -11.95
N MET A 95 -15.77 -11.79 -12.27
CA MET A 95 -16.66 -11.06 -13.20
C MET A 95 -16.67 -11.64 -14.63
N ARG A 96 -15.78 -12.61 -14.95
CA ARG A 96 -15.82 -13.36 -16.21
C ARG A 96 -16.86 -14.48 -16.21
N GLU A 97 -17.13 -15.05 -15.04
CA GLU A 97 -18.17 -16.06 -14.84
C GLU A 97 -19.50 -15.35 -14.52
N GLU A 98 -19.47 -14.42 -13.57
CA GLU A 98 -20.64 -13.69 -13.09
C GLU A 98 -20.50 -12.18 -13.35
N PRO A 99 -20.82 -11.67 -14.56
CA PRO A 99 -20.69 -10.25 -14.90
C PRO A 99 -21.59 -9.35 -14.04
N CYS A 100 -22.66 -9.90 -13.46
CA CYS A 100 -23.56 -9.23 -12.51
C CYS A 100 -22.84 -8.65 -11.28
N LEU A 101 -21.67 -9.19 -10.92
CA LEU A 101 -20.82 -8.64 -9.84
C LEU A 101 -20.41 -7.19 -10.09
N GLY A 102 -20.27 -6.77 -11.35
CA GLY A 102 -19.95 -5.38 -11.72
C GLY A 102 -21.08 -4.38 -11.45
N THR A 103 -22.30 -4.83 -11.14
CA THR A 103 -23.45 -3.97 -10.80
C THR A 103 -23.54 -3.67 -9.30
N ILE A 104 -22.74 -4.32 -8.46
CA ILE A 104 -22.74 -4.15 -7.01
C ILE A 104 -22.04 -2.83 -6.65
N ASN A 105 -22.75 -1.91 -6.00
CA ASN A 105 -22.16 -0.66 -5.54
C ASN A 105 -21.38 -0.90 -4.24
N VAL A 106 -20.13 -0.41 -4.19
CA VAL A 106 -19.21 -0.55 -3.05
C VAL A 106 -18.95 0.83 -2.47
N ALA A 107 -19.45 1.10 -1.28
CA ALA A 107 -19.18 2.32 -0.53
C ALA A 107 -18.24 2.03 0.66
N PHE A 108 -17.29 2.92 0.92
CA PHE A 108 -16.40 2.84 2.09
C PHE A 108 -16.71 3.97 3.06
N ASP A 109 -17.05 3.62 4.30
CA ASP A 109 -17.18 4.56 5.42
C ASP A 109 -15.82 4.65 6.13
N GLU A 110 -15.17 5.81 6.00
CA GLU A 110 -13.83 6.08 6.53
C GLU A 110 -13.80 6.13 8.07
N ASP A 111 -14.88 6.59 8.70
CA ASP A 111 -14.95 6.77 10.16
C ASP A 111 -15.15 5.41 10.85
N LYS A 112 -15.87 4.49 10.20
CA LYS A 112 -16.18 3.16 10.74
C LYS A 112 -15.35 2.03 10.14
N LEU A 113 -14.43 2.33 9.21
CA LEU A 113 -13.66 1.35 8.41
C LEU A 113 -14.57 0.24 7.85
N THR A 114 -15.75 0.63 7.38
CA THR A 114 -16.81 -0.30 6.98
C THR A 114 -17.04 -0.22 5.48
N LEU A 115 -16.93 -1.35 4.79
CA LEU A 115 -17.35 -1.50 3.40
C LEU A 115 -18.83 -1.88 3.37
N THR A 116 -19.65 -1.08 2.70
CA THR A 116 -21.07 -1.39 2.47
C THR A 116 -21.30 -1.76 1.02
N LEU A 117 -21.76 -2.99 0.80
CA LEU A 117 -22.15 -3.52 -0.50
C LEU A 117 -23.65 -3.34 -0.70
N THR A 118 -24.05 -2.70 -1.80
CA THR A 118 -25.46 -2.53 -2.17
C THR A 118 -25.71 -3.14 -3.54
N ALA A 119 -26.67 -4.06 -3.61
CA ALA A 119 -27.09 -4.71 -4.85
C ALA A 119 -28.61 -4.53 -5.07
N ASN A 120 -29.03 -4.42 -6.32
CA ASN A 120 -30.43 -4.17 -6.66
C ASN A 120 -31.32 -5.32 -6.16
N GLY A 121 -32.29 -5.00 -5.28
CA GLY A 121 -33.23 -5.97 -4.72
C GLY A 121 -32.76 -6.69 -3.45
N TYR A 122 -31.56 -6.40 -2.94
CA TYR A 122 -31.01 -7.03 -1.73
C TYR A 122 -30.75 -6.00 -0.62
N PRO A 123 -30.83 -6.40 0.67
CA PRO A 123 -30.44 -5.53 1.78
C PRO A 123 -28.93 -5.20 1.71
N PRO A 124 -28.52 -3.98 2.13
CA PRO A 124 -27.12 -3.60 2.13
C PRO A 124 -26.31 -4.44 3.13
N LEU A 125 -25.14 -4.89 2.71
CA LEU A 125 -24.26 -5.75 3.51
C LEU A 125 -23.02 -4.96 3.95
N SER A 126 -22.86 -4.79 5.26
CA SER A 126 -21.75 -4.05 5.86
C SER A 126 -20.66 -4.98 6.42
N ILE A 127 -19.42 -4.73 6.01
CA ILE A 127 -18.21 -5.54 6.23
C ILE A 127 -17.19 -4.67 6.98
N LEU A 128 -16.69 -5.12 8.14
CA LEU A 128 -15.65 -4.41 8.89
C LEU A 128 -14.25 -4.79 8.38
N VAL A 129 -13.47 -3.81 7.90
CA VAL A 129 -12.17 -4.06 7.23
C VAL A 129 -11.06 -4.55 8.17
N HIS A 130 -11.22 -4.41 9.49
CA HIS A 130 -10.14 -4.71 10.46
C HIS A 130 -10.19 -6.14 11.05
N THR A 131 -11.24 -6.93 10.82
CA THR A 131 -11.43 -8.20 11.55
C THR A 131 -11.01 -9.41 10.71
N GLU A 132 -9.88 -10.02 11.07
CA GLU A 132 -9.18 -11.11 10.34
C GLU A 132 -9.98 -12.40 10.05
N VAL A 133 -11.18 -12.55 10.64
CA VAL A 133 -12.16 -13.59 10.30
C VAL A 133 -13.57 -13.02 10.49
N LEU A 134 -14.23 -12.63 9.40
CA LEU A 134 -15.63 -12.17 9.45
C LEU A 134 -16.60 -13.36 9.52
N THR A 135 -16.90 -13.80 10.74
CA THR A 135 -18.08 -14.63 11.00
C THR A 135 -19.34 -13.85 10.62
N LEU A 136 -19.96 -14.20 9.49
CA LEU A 136 -21.20 -13.58 9.02
C LEU A 136 -22.36 -13.81 10.02
N LYS A 137 -22.68 -12.80 10.84
CA LYS A 137 -23.90 -12.81 11.65
C LYS A 137 -25.10 -12.28 10.85
N GLN A 138 -25.85 -13.25 10.31
CA GLN A 138 -27.31 -13.28 10.30
C GLN A 138 -28.07 -12.37 9.29
N ALA A 139 -28.42 -12.94 8.13
CA ALA A 139 -29.83 -13.05 7.68
C ALA A 139 -29.99 -14.06 6.54
N ALA A 140 -30.88 -15.03 6.75
CA ALA A 140 -31.50 -16.02 5.84
C ALA A 140 -31.05 -16.17 4.36
N SER A 141 -30.91 -17.45 3.97
CA SER A 141 -30.81 -17.97 2.58
C SER A 141 -29.48 -17.68 1.86
N PRO A 142 -29.19 -18.35 0.72
CA PRO A 142 -27.82 -18.46 0.22
C PRO A 142 -27.14 -17.12 -0.12
N ALA A 143 -25.80 -17.10 -0.22
CA ALA A 143 -24.91 -15.97 -0.53
C ALA A 143 -23.40 -16.43 -0.66
N LEU A 144 -22.38 -15.58 -0.84
CA LEU A 144 -20.96 -16.00 -1.10
C LEU A 144 -20.09 -15.96 0.18
N GLU A 145 -19.00 -16.73 0.21
CA GLU A 145 -17.96 -16.56 1.23
C GLU A 145 -16.95 -15.49 0.78
N LEU A 146 -16.83 -14.42 1.57
CA LEU A 146 -15.71 -13.49 1.48
C LEU A 146 -14.54 -14.07 2.28
N ARG A 147 -13.40 -14.32 1.62
CA ARG A 147 -12.17 -14.81 2.27
C ARG A 147 -11.06 -13.77 2.16
N ASP A 148 -10.38 -13.52 3.27
CA ASP A 148 -9.20 -12.67 3.34
C ASP A 148 -7.97 -13.39 2.79
N ILE A 149 -7.34 -12.79 1.78
CA ILE A 149 -6.16 -13.38 1.12
C ILE A 149 -4.95 -13.35 2.04
N TRP A 150 -4.82 -12.28 2.84
CA TRP A 150 -3.62 -11.99 3.63
C TRP A 150 -3.43 -12.88 4.86
N THR A 151 -4.51 -13.41 5.44
CA THR A 151 -4.47 -14.29 6.63
C THR A 151 -4.44 -15.77 6.25
N SER A 152 -4.89 -16.13 5.04
CA SER A 152 -5.02 -17.52 4.55
C SER A 152 -3.72 -18.33 4.42
N GLY A 153 -2.55 -17.70 4.62
CA GLY A 153 -1.25 -18.39 4.66
C GLY A 153 -1.04 -19.28 5.89
N ALA A 154 -1.90 -19.19 6.91
CA ALA A 154 -1.79 -19.98 8.13
C ALA A 154 -3.08 -20.79 8.41
N THR A 155 -2.89 -22.03 8.89
CA THR A 155 -3.91 -22.99 9.37
C THR A 155 -4.87 -23.58 8.33
N ARG A 156 -4.55 -24.81 7.89
CA ARG A 156 -5.54 -25.75 7.34
C ARG A 156 -6.52 -26.19 8.45
N GLY A 157 -7.80 -25.93 8.22
CA GLY A 157 -8.92 -26.63 8.85
C GLY A 157 -9.50 -25.98 10.10
N THR A 158 -10.75 -25.52 10.00
CA THR A 158 -11.91 -26.05 10.74
C THR A 158 -13.22 -25.48 10.16
N LYS A 159 -14.26 -26.31 10.18
CA LYS A 159 -15.65 -26.24 9.62
C LYS A 159 -16.42 -24.90 9.62
N GLU A 160 -17.48 -24.91 8.78
CA GLU A 160 -18.66 -24.00 8.70
C GLU A 160 -18.43 -22.63 8.01
N LYS A 161 -19.30 -22.08 7.15
CA LYS A 161 -20.66 -22.46 6.67
C LYS A 161 -20.90 -21.88 5.25
N THR A 162 -21.48 -22.70 4.37
CA THR A 162 -21.79 -22.51 2.92
C THR A 162 -22.49 -21.19 2.54
N TYR A 163 -22.49 -20.81 1.24
CA TYR A 163 -23.69 -20.69 0.38
C TYR A 163 -23.36 -20.25 -1.11
N PHE A 164 -24.35 -19.75 -1.87
CA PHE A 164 -24.43 -19.19 -3.26
C PHE A 164 -24.85 -20.12 -4.40
N SER A 165 -26.17 -20.26 -4.51
CA SER A 165 -26.89 -20.61 -5.74
C SER A 165 -27.76 -19.41 -6.17
N HIS A 166 -27.73 -19.06 -7.46
CA HIS A 166 -28.60 -18.08 -8.15
C HIS A 166 -28.25 -16.59 -8.03
N LEU A 167 -27.14 -16.20 -8.67
CA LEU A 167 -27.18 -15.12 -9.66
C LEU A 167 -27.33 -15.78 -11.05
#